data_AF-D5GZG1-F1
#
_entry.id   AF-D5GZG1-F1
#
_cell.length_a   1.000
_cell.length_b   1.000
_cell.length_c   1.000
_cell.angle_alpha   90.00
_cell.angle_beta   90.00
_cell.angle_gamma   90.00
#
_symmetry.space_group_name_H-M   'P 1'
#
loop_
_entity.id
_entity.type
_entity.pdbx_description
1 polymer ?
#
loop_
_entity_poly.entity_id
_entity_poly.type
_entity_poly.pdbx_seq_one_letter_code
_entity_poly.pdbx_strand_id
1 'polypeptide(L)'
;MIKINKSRWEIERCFREMKTEFQACPVYLRREERIKSHFLVCFLALLVFRLFKQKVPGYSSYELVRTLRKFALTEISPGDYIPIFQRTDLTDKIHESFGFRLDRELITQKYFKKIFNQTKI
;
A
#
# COMPACT_ATOMS: atom_id res chain seq x y z
N MET A 1 5.74 -3.60 -34.00
CA MET A 1 4.52 -2.86 -33.58
C MET A 1 3.87 -3.39 -32.28
N ILE A 2 3.69 -4.71 -32.09
CA ILE A 2 2.93 -5.27 -30.95
C ILE A 2 3.56 -5.00 -29.57
N LYS A 3 4.90 -5.06 -29.44
CA LYS A 3 5.60 -4.79 -28.15
C LYS A 3 5.41 -3.36 -27.64
N ILE A 4 5.47 -2.36 -28.52
CA ILE A 4 5.29 -0.94 -28.18
C ILE A 4 3.86 -0.69 -27.68
N ASN A 5 2.87 -1.34 -28.29
CA ASN A 5 1.47 -1.20 -27.89
C ASN A 5 1.18 -1.83 -26.51
N LYS A 6 1.83 -2.97 -26.18
CA LYS A 6 1.74 -3.58 -24.84
C LYS A 6 2.28 -2.64 -23.76
N SER A 7 3.43 -2.00 -23.99
CA SER A 7 4.00 -1.05 -23.02
C SER A 7 3.10 0.17 -22.80
N ARG A 8 2.41 0.67 -23.83
CA ARG A 8 1.43 1.76 -23.70
C ARG A 8 0.23 1.35 -22.85
N TRP A 9 -0.30 0.13 -23.07
CA TRP A 9 -1.41 -0.39 -22.27
C TRP A 9 -1.06 -0.52 -20.79
N GLU A 10 0.15 -0.97 -20.46
CA GLU A 10 0.58 -1.04 -19.06
C GLU A 10 0.69 0.33 -18.40
N ILE A 11 1.17 1.33 -19.14
CA ILE A 11 1.25 2.71 -18.68
C ILE A 11 -0.16 3.27 -18.43
N GLU A 12 -1.10 3.08 -19.37
CA GLU A 12 -2.49 3.51 -19.20
C GLU A 12 -3.18 2.80 -18.03
N ARG A 13 -2.89 1.51 -17.81
CA ARG A 13 -3.38 0.76 -16.66
C ARG A 13 -2.86 1.34 -15.35
N CYS A 14 -1.57 1.69 -15.26
CA CYS A 14 -1.01 2.40 -14.11
C CYS A 14 -1.74 3.71 -13.85
N PHE A 15 -1.93 4.53 -14.89
CA PHE A 15 -2.64 5.80 -14.74
C PHE A 15 -4.08 5.62 -14.31
N ARG A 16 -4.74 4.55 -14.75
CA ARG A 16 -6.10 4.21 -14.31
C ARG A 16 -6.12 3.83 -12.82
N GLU A 17 -5.26 2.91 -12.39
CA GLU A 17 -5.13 2.51 -10.98
C GLU A 17 -4.79 3.72 -10.08
N MET A 18 -3.95 4.63 -10.54
CA MET A 18 -3.59 5.87 -9.85
C MET A 18 -4.79 6.80 -9.64
N LYS A 19 -5.62 6.94 -10.67
CA LYS A 19 -6.80 7.82 -10.63
C LYS A 19 -7.92 7.20 -9.81
N THR A 20 -8.16 5.89 -9.93
CA THR A 20 -9.29 5.23 -9.25
C THR A 20 -8.96 4.86 -7.81
N GLU A 21 -7.81 4.25 -7.57
CA GLU A 21 -7.48 3.71 -6.25
C GLU A 21 -6.82 4.76 -5.36
N PHE A 22 -5.90 5.54 -5.90
CA PHE A 22 -5.15 6.55 -5.14
C PHE A 22 -5.77 7.95 -5.18
N GLN A 23 -6.83 8.17 -5.98
CA GLN A 23 -7.47 9.48 -6.20
C GLN A 23 -6.49 10.60 -6.56
N ALA A 24 -5.30 10.25 -7.07
CA ALA A 24 -4.16 11.18 -7.20
C ALA A 24 -4.23 12.04 -8.48
N CYS A 25 -5.43 12.42 -8.91
CA CYS A 25 -5.61 13.29 -10.05
C CYS A 25 -4.96 14.66 -9.77
N PRO A 26 -4.11 15.20 -10.66
CA PRO A 26 -3.66 16.56 -10.54
C PRO A 26 -4.87 17.50 -10.75
N VAL A 27 -5.33 18.08 -9.65
CA VAL A 27 -6.40 19.09 -9.65
C VAL A 27 -5.75 20.44 -10.00
N TYR A 28 -5.82 20.83 -11.27
CA TYR A 28 -5.48 22.17 -11.78
C TYR A 28 -4.05 22.71 -11.51
N LEU A 29 -3.00 21.90 -11.72
CA LEU A 29 -1.62 22.38 -11.66
C LEU A 29 -1.18 22.99 -13.00
N ARG A 30 -0.93 24.32 -13.02
CA ARG A 30 -0.45 25.05 -14.21
C ARG A 30 1.08 25.21 -14.30
N ARG A 31 1.79 25.11 -13.16
CA ARG A 31 3.26 25.25 -13.10
C ARG A 31 3.94 23.92 -13.35
N GLU A 32 4.86 23.88 -14.31
CA GLU A 32 5.60 22.68 -14.72
C GLU A 32 6.29 21.97 -13.55
N GLU A 33 6.94 22.72 -12.65
CA GLU A 33 7.58 22.17 -11.46
C GLU A 33 6.61 21.38 -10.57
N ARG A 34 5.40 21.89 -10.35
CA ARG A 34 4.40 21.22 -9.50
C ARG A 34 3.87 19.95 -10.18
N ILE A 35 3.75 19.98 -11.51
CA ILE A 35 3.36 18.80 -12.30
C ILE A 35 4.42 17.71 -12.15
N LYS A 36 5.70 18.06 -12.30
CA LYS A 36 6.82 17.11 -12.15
C LYS A 36 6.88 16.52 -10.74
N SER A 37 6.75 17.34 -9.70
CA SER A 37 6.77 16.86 -8.30
C SER A 37 5.59 15.94 -7.99
N HIS A 38 4.37 16.32 -8.39
CA HIS A 38 3.18 15.48 -8.19
C HIS A 38 3.31 14.15 -8.93
N PHE A 39 3.78 14.19 -10.18
CA PHE A 39 4.00 13.00 -10.98
C PHE A 39 5.02 12.06 -10.33
N LEU A 40 6.11 12.59 -9.79
CA LEU A 40 7.13 11.80 -9.09
C LEU A 40 6.56 11.10 -7.85
N VAL A 41 5.82 11.81 -6.99
CA VAL A 41 5.20 11.23 -5.80
C VAL A 41 4.21 10.14 -6.18
N CYS A 42 3.38 10.39 -7.20
CA CYS A 42 2.43 9.41 -7.70
C CYS A 42 3.12 8.17 -8.27
N PHE A 43 4.18 8.37 -9.05
CA PHE A 43 4.98 7.27 -9.60
C PHE A 43 5.61 6.43 -8.50
N LEU A 44 6.15 7.07 -7.46
CA LEU A 44 6.73 6.37 -6.31
C LEU A 44 5.65 5.56 -5.56
N ALA A 45 4.48 6.15 -5.32
CA ALA A 45 3.36 5.45 -4.69
C ALA A 45 2.92 4.21 -5.51
N LEU A 46 2.81 4.35 -6.83
CA LEU A 46 2.51 3.24 -7.74
C LEU A 46 3.58 2.14 -7.71
N LEU A 47 4.87 2.54 -7.68
CA LEU A 47 5.98 1.59 -7.61
C LEU A 47 5.90 0.76 -6.32
N VAL A 48 5.73 1.43 -5.17
CA VAL A 48 5.56 0.76 -3.87
C VAL A 48 4.35 -0.17 -3.90
N PHE A 49 3.22 0.28 -4.44
CA PHE A 49 2.02 -0.55 -4.55
C PHE A 49 2.22 -1.78 -5.47
N ARG A 50 2.93 -1.63 -6.59
CA ARG A 50 3.25 -2.76 -7.48
C ARG A 50 4.13 -3.79 -6.80
N LEU A 51 5.15 -3.35 -6.05
CA LEU A 51 6.01 -4.25 -5.27
C LEU A 51 5.20 -4.99 -4.19
N PHE A 52 4.32 -4.28 -3.50
CA PHE A 52 3.40 -4.87 -2.53
C PHE A 52 2.49 -5.92 -3.18
N LYS A 53 1.86 -5.59 -4.31
CA LYS A 53 0.99 -6.50 -5.06
C LYS A 53 1.71 -7.73 -5.59
N GLN A 54 2.98 -7.62 -5.93
CA GLN A 54 3.80 -8.77 -6.33
C GLN A 54 4.05 -9.74 -5.15
N LYS A 55 4.16 -9.23 -3.93
CA LYS A 55 4.31 -10.02 -2.71
C LYS A 55 3.01 -10.68 -2.26
N VAL A 56 1.85 -10.07 -2.57
CA VAL A 56 0.52 -10.57 -2.21
C VAL A 56 -0.33 -10.81 -3.48
N PRO A 57 -0.03 -11.86 -4.26
CA PRO A 57 -0.74 -12.14 -5.50
C PRO A 57 -2.16 -12.67 -5.26
N GLY A 58 -3.01 -12.59 -6.29
CA GLY A 58 -4.35 -13.19 -6.29
C GLY A 58 -5.50 -12.27 -5.86
N TYR A 59 -5.22 -10.98 -5.58
CA TYR A 59 -6.24 -10.00 -5.22
C TYR A 59 -6.28 -8.82 -6.20
N SER A 60 -7.47 -8.23 -6.36
CA SER A 60 -7.63 -7.02 -7.16
C SER A 60 -7.00 -5.80 -6.47
N SER A 61 -6.61 -4.80 -7.26
CA SER A 61 -6.04 -3.56 -6.71
C SER A 61 -7.00 -2.88 -5.72
N TYR A 62 -8.30 -2.95 -6.01
CA TYR A 62 -9.37 -2.44 -5.16
C TYR A 62 -9.44 -3.13 -3.79
N GLU A 63 -9.42 -4.46 -3.77
CA GLU A 63 -9.46 -5.24 -2.52
C GLU A 63 -8.24 -4.95 -1.65
N LEU A 64 -7.05 -4.88 -2.27
CA LEU A 64 -5.81 -4.56 -1.58
C LEU A 64 -5.88 -3.17 -0.94
N VAL A 65 -6.23 -2.14 -1.72
CA VAL A 65 -6.30 -0.75 -1.21
C VAL A 65 -7.39 -0.60 -0.15
N ARG A 66 -8.58 -1.19 -0.37
CA ARG A 66 -9.68 -1.14 0.61
C ARG A 66 -9.30 -1.81 1.93
N THR A 67 -8.59 -2.93 1.87
CA THR A 67 -8.14 -3.65 3.07
C THR A 67 -7.05 -2.87 3.79
N LEU A 68 -6.04 -2.39 3.06
CA LEU A 68 -4.97 -1.56 3.63
C LEU A 68 -5.51 -0.30 4.30
N ARG A 69 -6.54 0.35 3.73
CA ARG A 69 -7.19 1.52 4.36
C ARG A 69 -7.89 1.19 5.68
N LYS A 70 -8.40 -0.03 5.83
CA LYS A 70 -9.04 -0.50 7.06
C LYS A 70 -8.05 -1.08 8.07
N PHE A 71 -6.83 -1.40 7.64
CA PHE A 71 -5.81 -2.07 8.42
C PHE A 71 -5.16 -1.11 9.42
N ALA A 72 -5.92 -0.75 10.45
CA ALA A 72 -5.58 0.27 11.43
C ALA A 72 -5.49 -0.29 12.85
N LEU A 73 -4.67 0.36 13.67
CA LEU A 73 -4.46 0.05 15.08
C LEU A 73 -4.86 1.27 15.92
N THR A 74 -5.49 1.03 17.07
CA THR A 74 -5.78 2.08 18.05
C THR A 74 -4.88 1.93 19.25
N GLU A 75 -4.37 3.05 19.77
CA GLU A 75 -3.68 3.07 21.06
C GLU A 75 -4.72 3.09 22.18
N ILE A 76 -4.55 2.22 23.19
CA ILE A 76 -5.43 2.18 24.37
C ILE A 76 -4.71 2.77 25.58
N SER A 77 -3.40 2.58 25.65
CA SER A 77 -2.54 3.12 26.69
C SER A 77 -1.16 3.39 26.08
N PRO A 78 -0.34 4.26 26.69
CA PRO A 78 0.94 4.64 26.11
C PRO A 78 1.81 3.43 25.75
N GLY A 79 1.97 3.18 24.44
CA GLY A 79 2.75 2.07 23.90
C GLY A 79 2.03 0.72 23.76
N ASP A 80 0.72 0.65 24.04
CA ASP A 80 -0.11 -0.54 23.87
C ASP A 80 -1.23 -0.30 22.84
N TYR A 81 -1.27 -1.15 21.82
CA TYR A 81 -2.13 -1.00 20.65
C TYR A 81 -3.01 -2.23 20.43
N ILE A 82 -4.23 -2.02 19.93
CA ILE A 82 -5.19 -3.07 19.56
C ILE A 82 -5.64 -2.91 18.09
N PRO A 83 -5.79 -4.00 17.32
CA PRO A 83 -6.36 -3.99 15.98
C PRO A 83 -7.83 -3.58 15.98
N ILE A 84 -8.16 -2.61 15.13
CA ILE A 84 -9.55 -2.18 14.86
C ILE A 84 -10.04 -2.65 13.48
N PHE A 85 -9.41 -3.69 12.94
CA PHE A 85 -9.76 -4.28 11.66
C PHE A 85 -10.28 -5.72 11.82
N GLN A 86 -11.06 -6.16 10.84
CA GLN A 86 -11.54 -7.54 10.78
C GLN A 86 -10.50 -8.43 10.10
N ARG A 87 -10.23 -9.58 10.71
CA ARG A 87 -9.37 -10.61 10.12
C ARG A 87 -10.07 -11.26 8.93
N THR A 88 -9.35 -11.36 7.82
CA THR A 88 -9.77 -11.95 6.55
C THR A 88 -8.62 -12.75 5.94
N ASP A 89 -8.90 -13.60 4.94
CA ASP A 89 -7.86 -14.34 4.22
C ASP A 89 -6.78 -13.43 3.62
N LEU A 90 -7.17 -12.21 3.22
CA LEU A 90 -6.23 -11.22 2.69
C LEU A 90 -5.31 -10.68 3.79
N THR A 91 -5.84 -10.36 4.98
CA THR A 91 -4.97 -9.90 6.09
C THR A 91 -4.03 -11.00 6.55
N ASP A 92 -4.46 -12.26 6.51
CA ASP A 92 -3.62 -13.40 6.88
C ASP A 92 -2.48 -13.61 5.89
N LYS A 93 -2.76 -13.53 4.58
CA LYS A 93 -1.70 -13.56 3.56
C LYS A 93 -0.74 -12.39 3.68
N ILE A 94 -1.22 -11.18 3.97
CA ILE A 94 -0.34 -10.02 4.22
C ILE A 94 0.59 -10.34 5.38
N HIS A 95 0.05 -10.82 6.50
CA HIS A 95 0.87 -11.17 7.65
C HIS A 95 1.93 -12.25 7.34
N GLU A 96 1.55 -13.28 6.58
CA GLU A 96 2.47 -14.35 6.17
C GLU A 96 3.55 -13.86 5.21
N SER A 97 3.18 -13.07 4.19
CA SER A 97 4.12 -12.54 3.20
C SER A 97 5.18 -11.61 3.79
N PHE A 98 4.85 -10.88 4.86
CA PHE A 98 5.75 -9.91 5.48
C PHE A 98 6.32 -10.37 6.84
N GLY A 99 5.93 -11.54 7.34
CA GLY A 99 6.50 -12.13 8.55
C GLY A 99 6.14 -11.40 9.86
N PHE A 100 5.09 -10.58 9.85
CA PHE A 100 4.61 -9.90 11.05
C PHE A 100 3.11 -10.16 11.26
N ARG A 101 2.67 -10.13 12.52
CA ARG A 101 1.26 -10.35 12.91
C ARG A 101 0.74 -9.16 13.72
N LEU A 102 -0.31 -8.51 13.24
CA LEU A 102 -0.98 -7.38 13.90
C LEU A 102 -2.41 -7.74 14.37
N ASP A 103 -2.80 -9.01 14.28
CA ASP A 103 -4.08 -9.58 14.71
C ASP A 103 -4.10 -9.98 16.20
N ARG A 104 -3.12 -9.55 16.98
CA ARG A 104 -3.00 -9.90 18.41
C ARG A 104 -3.89 -9.01 19.27
N GLU A 105 -4.38 -9.55 20.38
CA GLU A 105 -5.20 -8.80 21.36
C GLU A 105 -4.47 -7.58 21.93
N LEU A 106 -3.14 -7.63 22.05
CA LEU A 106 -2.33 -6.50 22.49
C LEU A 106 -0.98 -6.48 21.76
N ILE A 107 -0.67 -5.34 21.16
CA ILE A 107 0.58 -5.08 20.45
C ILE A 107 1.34 -4.02 21.23
N THR A 108 2.47 -4.41 21.81
CA THR A 108 3.31 -3.49 22.59
C THR A 108 4.30 -2.74 21.69
N GLN A 109 4.77 -1.60 22.16
CA GLN A 109 5.85 -0.84 21.51
C GLN A 109 7.13 -1.67 21.35
N LYS A 110 7.39 -2.62 22.27
CA LYS A 110 8.53 -3.55 22.17
C LYS A 110 8.40 -4.46 20.93
N TYR A 111 7.19 -4.93 20.64
CA TYR A 111 6.92 -5.75 19.46
C TYR A 111 7.09 -4.96 18.17
N PHE A 112 6.63 -3.70 18.11
CA PHE A 112 6.92 -2.82 16.98
C PHE A 112 8.42 -2.64 16.75
N LYS A 113 9.19 -2.37 17.81
CA LYS A 113 10.66 -2.28 17.72
C LYS A 113 11.27 -3.57 17.17
N LYS A 114 10.74 -4.74 17.55
CA LYS A 114 11.16 -6.04 17.01
C LYS A 114 10.88 -6.15 15.51
N ILE A 115 9.67 -5.79 15.06
CA ILE A 115 9.32 -5.78 13.62
C ILE A 115 10.26 -4.84 12.86
N PHE A 116 10.44 -3.61 13.33
CA PHE A 116 11.31 -2.63 12.67
C PHE A 116 12.76 -3.12 12.54
N ASN A 117 13.27 -3.79 13.58
CA ASN A 117 14.62 -4.38 13.55
C ASN A 117 14.73 -5.56 12.59
N GLN A 118 13.67 -6.37 12.41
CA GLN A 118 13.65 -7.47 11.44
C GLN A 118 13.59 -6.96 9.99
N THR A 119 13.03 -5.78 9.77
CA THR A 119 12.94 -5.15 8.44
C THR A 119 14.14 -4.28 8.06
N LYS A 120 15.08 -4.01 8.98
CA LYS A 120 16.34 -3.35 8.64
C LYS A 120 17.21 -4.35 7.87
N ILE A 121 17.35 -4.10 6.57
CA ILE A 121 18.34 -4.74 5.69
C ILE A 121 19.71 -4.14 6.01
#